data_AF-A0A2P7QX21-F1
#
_entry.id   AF-A0A2P7QX21-F1
#
_cell.length_a   1.000
_cell.length_b   1.000
_cell.length_c   1.000
_cell.angle_alpha   90.00
_cell.angle_beta   90.00
_cell.angle_gamma   90.00
#
_symmetry.space_group_name_H-M   'P 1'
#
loop_
_entity.id
_entity.type
_entity.pdbx_description
1 polymer ?
#
loop_
_entity_poly.entity_id
_entity_poly.type
_entity_poly.pdbx_seq_one_letter_code
_entity_poly.pdbx_strand_id
1 'polypeptide(L)'
;MAALPLHGRRSLRPTRLAGLVLAALAFAPRAEDRVALSPSEQAYIAAHPEVSLCVDPDWWPFESIDRQGRHVGIAAEPVCIKMFL
;
A
#
# COMPACT_ATOMS: atom_id res chain seq x y z
N MET A 1 32.53 2.91 46.03
CA MET A 1 33.41 3.70 45.14
C MET A 1 33.22 3.21 43.71
N ALA A 2 32.47 3.94 42.89
CA ALA A 2 32.61 4.04 41.42
C ALA A 2 31.40 4.85 40.90
N ALA A 3 31.60 6.14 40.65
CA ALA A 3 30.61 7.00 40.01
C ALA A 3 30.59 6.70 38.50
N LEU A 4 29.42 6.39 37.96
CA LEU A 4 29.20 6.24 36.51
C LEU A 4 29.24 7.62 35.83
N PRO A 5 29.84 7.75 34.64
CA PRO A 5 29.97 9.04 33.98
C PRO A 5 28.62 9.51 33.46
N LEU A 6 28.23 10.73 33.84
CA LEU A 6 27.08 11.44 33.29
C LEU A 6 27.28 11.61 31.78
N HIS A 7 26.58 10.81 30.99
CA HIS A 7 26.47 10.99 29.55
C HIS A 7 25.97 12.41 29.29
N GLY A 8 26.83 13.23 28.68
CA GLY A 8 26.53 14.61 28.33
C GLY A 8 25.22 14.68 27.55
N ARG A 9 24.26 15.46 28.08
CA ARG A 9 23.00 15.77 27.40
C ARG A 9 23.34 16.44 26.08
N ARG A 10 23.33 15.70 24.98
CA ARG A 10 23.51 16.22 23.62
C ARG A 10 22.35 17.17 23.36
N SER A 11 22.59 18.48 23.49
CA SER A 11 21.56 19.47 23.19
C SER A 11 21.22 19.39 21.72
N LEU A 12 19.93 19.19 21.44
CA LEU A 12 19.39 19.23 20.09
C LEU A 12 19.52 20.68 19.60
N ARG A 13 20.53 20.94 18.78
CA ARG A 13 20.69 22.23 18.11
C ARG A 13 19.46 22.50 17.23
N PRO A 14 18.95 23.74 17.15
CA PRO A 14 17.71 24.08 16.42
C PRO A 14 17.76 23.71 14.93
N THR A 15 18.95 23.60 14.35
CA THR A 15 19.18 23.11 12.99
C THR A 15 18.79 21.65 12.77
N ARG A 16 18.86 20.79 13.80
CA ARG A 16 18.41 19.39 13.70
C ARG A 16 16.89 19.26 13.65
N LEU A 17 16.19 20.14 14.35
CA LEU A 17 14.71 20.20 14.33
C LEU A 17 14.21 20.71 12.98
N ALA A 18 14.82 21.77 12.44
CA ALA A 18 14.47 22.28 11.11
C ALA A 18 14.71 21.24 9.99
N GLY A 19 15.82 20.49 10.05
CA GLY A 19 16.11 19.41 9.11
C GLY A 19 15.13 18.24 9.21
N LEU A 20 14.69 17.88 10.43
CA LEU A 20 13.67 16.85 10.64
C LEU A 20 12.29 17.28 10.14
N VAL A 21 11.91 18.55 10.31
CA VAL A 21 10.64 19.09 9.80
C VAL A 21 10.63 19.14 8.27
N LEU A 22 11.73 19.56 7.63
CA LEU A 22 11.83 19.53 6.17
C LEU A 22 11.78 18.11 5.61
N ALA A 23 12.46 17.16 6.25
CA ALA A 23 12.43 15.75 5.84
C ALA A 23 11.02 15.15 6.00
N ALA A 24 10.31 15.47 7.08
CA ALA A 24 8.94 15.02 7.32
C ALA A 24 7.95 15.59 6.29
N LEU A 25 8.10 16.85 5.89
CA LEU A 25 7.27 17.47 4.85
C LEU A 25 7.56 16.91 3.44
N ALA A 26 8.81 16.51 3.16
CA ALA A 26 9.18 15.89 1.89
C ALA A 26 8.61 14.47 1.71
N PHE A 27 8.39 13.74 2.82
CA PHE A 27 7.85 12.38 2.85
C PHE A 27 6.38 12.31 3.29
N ALA A 28 5.70 13.45 3.40
CA ALA A 28 4.28 13.45 3.72
C ALA A 28 3.50 12.65 2.65
N PRO A 29 2.57 11.76 3.05
CA PRO A 29 1.74 11.04 2.11
C PRO A 29 0.96 12.06 1.27
N ARG A 30 1.10 11.97 -0.04
CA ARG A 30 0.30 12.78 -0.96
C ARG A 30 -1.11 12.25 -0.96
N ALA A 31 -2.09 13.15 -1.02
CA ALA A 31 -3.45 12.74 -1.34
C ALA A 31 -3.40 12.05 -2.71
N GLU A 32 -3.83 10.80 -2.74
CA GLU A 32 -3.96 10.04 -3.97
C GLU A 32 -5.12 10.60 -4.78
N ASP A 33 -4.87 10.91 -6.05
CA ASP A 33 -5.93 11.30 -6.99
C ASP A 33 -6.83 10.09 -7.23
N ARG A 34 -7.87 9.96 -6.41
CA ARG A 34 -8.90 8.96 -6.60
C ARG A 34 -9.67 9.29 -7.88
N VAL A 35 -9.89 8.27 -8.71
CA VAL A 35 -10.76 8.41 -9.87
C VAL A 35 -12.16 8.80 -9.40
N ALA A 36 -12.64 9.96 -9.85
CA ALA A 36 -13.99 10.42 -9.57
C ALA A 36 -14.98 9.65 -10.46
N LEU A 37 -15.76 8.76 -9.84
CA LEU A 37 -16.78 7.99 -10.54
C LEU A 37 -18.02 8.85 -10.81
N SER A 38 -18.60 8.71 -11.99
CA SER A 38 -19.90 9.30 -12.32
C SER A 38 -21.01 8.71 -11.43
N PRO A 39 -22.15 9.40 -11.27
CA PRO A 39 -23.28 8.88 -10.51
C PRO A 39 -23.76 7.50 -11.00
N SER A 40 -23.71 7.24 -12.31
CA SER A 40 -24.06 5.95 -12.90
C SER A 40 -23.07 4.83 -12.55
N GLU A 41 -21.77 5.12 -12.54
CA GLU A 41 -20.75 4.13 -12.17
C GLU A 41 -20.81 3.78 -10.68
N GLN A 42 -21.07 4.78 -9.82
CA GLN A 42 -21.28 4.55 -8.39
C GLN A 42 -22.50 3.64 -8.15
N ALA A 43 -23.61 3.90 -8.85
CA ALA A 43 -24.80 3.07 -8.77
C ALA A 43 -24.54 1.65 -9.29
N TYR A 44 -23.75 1.50 -10.35
CA TYR A 44 -23.38 0.20 -10.90
C TYR A 44 -22.57 -0.63 -9.90
N ILE A 45 -21.53 -0.05 -9.30
CA ILE A 45 -20.69 -0.74 -8.31
C ILE A 45 -21.50 -1.08 -7.05
N ALA A 46 -22.38 -0.19 -6.60
CA ALA A 46 -23.26 -0.46 -5.47
C ALA A 46 -24.21 -1.64 -5.73
N ALA A 47 -24.67 -1.81 -6.97
CA ALA A 47 -25.52 -2.93 -7.39
C ALA A 47 -24.73 -4.23 -7.63
N HIS A 48 -23.42 -4.16 -7.90
CA HIS A 48 -22.56 -5.30 -8.23
C HIS A 48 -21.34 -5.36 -7.29
N PRO A 49 -21.54 -5.69 -6.00
CA PRO A 49 -20.47 -5.69 -5.00
C PRO A 49 -19.44 -6.80 -5.20
N GLU A 50 -19.79 -7.84 -5.96
CA GLU A 50 -18.89 -8.90 -6.39
C GLU A 50 -18.67 -8.81 -7.90
N VAL A 51 -17.41 -8.91 -8.31
CA VAL A 51 -17.00 -9.06 -9.70
C VAL A 51 -16.39 -10.45 -9.83
N SER A 52 -16.56 -11.09 -10.99
CA SER A 52 -15.91 -12.35 -11.33
C SER A 52 -14.77 -12.08 -12.31
N LEU A 53 -13.62 -12.71 -12.10
CA LEU A 53 -12.46 -12.65 -12.99
C LEU A 53 -12.09 -14.07 -13.43
N CYS A 54 -11.88 -14.24 -14.74
CA CYS A 54 -11.24 -15.43 -15.30
C CYS A 54 -9.72 -15.24 -15.23
N VAL A 55 -9.00 -16.26 -14.80
CA VAL A 55 -7.53 -16.25 -14.76
C VAL A 55 -6.99 -17.30 -15.72
N ASP A 56 -5.97 -16.92 -16.50
CA ASP A 56 -5.18 -17.85 -17.28
C ASP A 56 -4.14 -18.55 -16.38
N PRO A 57 -4.27 -19.87 -16.11
CA PRO A 57 -3.34 -20.58 -15.23
C PRO A 57 -1.94 -20.71 -15.82
N ASP A 58 -1.79 -20.60 -17.15
CA ASP A 58 -0.55 -20.89 -17.87
C ASP A 58 0.20 -19.62 -18.31
N TRP A 59 -0.07 -18.48 -17.67
CA TRP A 59 0.47 -17.17 -18.05
C TRP A 59 1.47 -16.55 -17.06
N TRP A 60 2.41 -17.36 -16.60
CA TRP A 60 3.51 -16.89 -15.75
C TRP A 60 4.40 -15.85 -16.47
N PRO A 61 4.83 -14.75 -15.82
CA PRO A 61 4.68 -14.38 -14.40
C PRO A 61 3.50 -13.44 -14.09
N PHE A 62 2.60 -13.22 -15.05
CA PHE A 62 1.51 -12.24 -14.92
C PHE A 62 0.40 -12.77 -14.03
N GLU A 63 -0.09 -13.96 -14.33
CA GLU A 63 -1.12 -14.65 -13.56
C GLU A 63 -0.95 -16.17 -13.67
N SER A 64 -1.37 -16.87 -12.61
CA SER A 64 -1.45 -18.33 -12.56
C SER A 64 -2.31 -18.73 -11.36
N ILE A 65 -2.62 -20.03 -11.26
CA ILE A 65 -3.32 -20.62 -10.11
C ILE A 65 -2.36 -21.59 -9.41
N ASP A 66 -2.08 -21.34 -8.12
CA ASP A 66 -1.21 -22.22 -7.35
C ASP A 66 -1.93 -23.53 -6.95
N ARG A 67 -1.19 -24.45 -6.32
CA ARG A 67 -1.74 -25.75 -5.89
C ARG A 67 -2.83 -25.64 -4.83
N GLN A 68 -2.95 -24.49 -4.17
CA GLN A 68 -3.98 -24.18 -3.20
C GLN A 68 -5.20 -23.50 -3.84
N GLY A 69 -5.21 -23.33 -5.17
CA GLY A 69 -6.30 -22.69 -5.91
C GLY A 69 -6.27 -21.17 -5.82
N ARG A 70 -5.15 -20.55 -5.40
CA ARG A 70 -5.04 -19.10 -5.25
C ARG A 70 -4.51 -18.46 -6.53
N HIS A 71 -5.08 -17.31 -6.88
CA HIS A 71 -4.51 -16.43 -7.90
C HIS A 71 -3.13 -15.96 -7.43
N VAL A 72 -2.10 -16.19 -8.24
CA VAL A 72 -0.73 -15.75 -7.99
C VAL A 72 -0.16 -15.08 -9.23
N GLY A 73 0.87 -14.25 -9.06
CA GLY A 73 1.47 -13.47 -10.15
C GLY A 73 1.31 -11.97 -9.92
N ILE A 74 1.83 -11.18 -10.85
CA ILE A 74 1.83 -9.71 -10.75
C ILE A 74 0.39 -9.16 -10.68
N ALA A 75 -0.56 -9.78 -11.36
CA ALA A 75 -1.96 -9.35 -11.37
C ALA A 75 -2.74 -9.72 -10.09
N ALA A 76 -2.16 -10.53 -9.19
CA ALA A 76 -2.83 -10.99 -7.97
C ALA A 76 -2.71 -10.01 -6.79
N GLU A 77 -1.65 -9.19 -6.72
CA GLU A 77 -1.43 -8.28 -5.58
C GLU A 77 -2.45 -7.12 -5.46
N PRO A 78 -2.88 -6.46 -6.55
CA PRO A 78 -3.82 -5.34 -6.44
C PRO A 78 -5.31 -5.74 -6.35
N VAL A 79 -5.65 -7.02 -6.48
CA VAL A 79 -7.01 -7.45 -6.86
C VAL A 79 -7.65 -8.39 -5.82
N CYS A 80 -8.68 -7.92 -5.11
CA CYS A 80 -9.61 -8.78 -4.36
C CYS A 80 -10.88 -9.01 -5.21
N ILE A 81 -10.85 -9.99 -6.11
CA ILE A 81 -11.97 -10.36 -6.98
C ILE A 81 -12.27 -11.85 -6.82
N LYS A 82 -13.54 -12.24 -6.93
CA LYS A 82 -13.95 -13.64 -6.81
C LYS A 82 -13.49 -14.42 -8.05
N MET A 83 -12.62 -15.40 -7.84
CA MET A 83 -12.10 -16.27 -8.89
C MET A 83 -13.18 -17.24 -9.38
N PHE A 84 -13.25 -17.45 -10.70
CA PHE A 84 -13.98 -18.55 -11.32
C PHE A 84 -12.98 -19.55 -11.93
N LEU A 85 -13.11 -20.83 -11.57
CA LEU A 85 -12.30 -21.96 -12.10
C LEU A 85 -13.02 -22.64 -13.27
#